data_AF-A0A9Q7A6T1-F1
#
_entry.id   AF-A0A9Q7A6T1-F1
#
_cell.length_a   1.000
_cell.length_b   1.000
_cell.length_c   1.000
_cell.angle_alpha   90.00
_cell.angle_beta   90.00
_cell.angle_gamma   90.00
#
_symmetry.space_group_name_H-M   'P 1'
#
loop_
_entity.id
_entity.type
_entity.pdbx_description
1 polymer ?
#
loop_
_entity_poly.entity_id
_entity_poly.type
_entity_poly.pdbx_seq_one_letter_code
_entity_poly.pdbx_strand_id
1 'polypeptide(L)'
;MKRTRFLIALAALFVLSAAFPVLAATKVTVFHAGSLAAPMAEIEALYEKAHPDVDIQRESGGSAALARKIIDLGGQCDLFLSADYMVIERLLRPAAADFNILFASNELVLMYSPQSKYADQIDGANWYDILMKDDVRWGHSDPEADPCGYRSLMVLQLAEKHYGAAGLYDRALAHPLRAVRPKAIDLVAMVESGAMDYAFEYRSVAIQHGFKFVELPDAINLKEPDQADFYATAVVERSGAEPGTKILTKGEPVVYGLTLPKGAPERNEAESFAAFVLAPDGGLAVFEKMGQAIVGPKSYAGGDVPESLKALLK
;
A
#
# COMPACT_ATOMS: atom_id res chain seq x y z
N MET A 1 64.20 -65.88 21.74
CA MET A 1 63.31 -65.95 20.56
C MET A 1 61.86 -65.85 21.02
N LYS A 2 61.06 -65.02 20.33
CA LYS A 2 59.60 -64.78 20.48
C LYS A 2 59.20 -63.86 21.64
N ARG A 3 58.25 -62.93 21.54
CA ARG A 3 57.50 -62.30 20.43
C ARG A 3 56.76 -61.09 21.03
N THR A 4 56.73 -60.01 20.28
CA THR A 4 55.98 -58.74 20.38
C THR A 4 54.51 -58.90 20.78
N ARG A 5 53.95 -57.98 21.60
CA ARG A 5 52.58 -57.42 21.44
C ARG A 5 52.49 -56.02 22.07
N PHE A 6 52.53 -54.99 21.21
CA PHE A 6 52.04 -53.64 21.50
C PHE A 6 50.50 -53.68 21.48
N LEU A 7 49.85 -53.18 22.54
CA LEU A 7 48.41 -52.92 22.57
C LEU A 7 48.23 -51.41 22.43
N ILE A 8 47.79 -50.97 21.26
CA ILE A 8 47.32 -49.60 21.00
C ILE A 8 45.85 -49.57 21.44
N ALA A 9 45.56 -48.84 22.51
CA ALA A 9 44.19 -48.54 22.91
C ALA A 9 43.64 -47.40 22.02
N LEU A 10 42.77 -47.76 21.08
CA LEU A 10 42.03 -46.80 20.25
C LEU A 10 40.75 -46.40 21.00
N ALA A 11 40.76 -45.25 21.69
CA ALA A 11 39.56 -44.67 22.25
C ALA A 11 38.74 -44.01 21.12
N ALA A 12 37.70 -44.69 20.67
CA ALA A 12 36.72 -44.12 19.75
C ALA A 12 35.83 -43.13 20.51
N LEU A 13 36.08 -41.83 20.30
CA LEU A 13 35.22 -40.76 20.78
C LEU A 13 33.94 -40.75 19.91
N PHE A 14 32.89 -41.41 20.39
CA PHE A 14 31.55 -41.29 19.81
C PHE A 14 31.02 -39.88 20.11
N VAL A 15 31.17 -38.95 19.17
CA VAL A 15 30.44 -37.68 19.20
C VAL A 15 29.00 -38.01 18.83
N LEU A 16 28.14 -38.08 19.85
CA LEU A 16 26.70 -38.18 19.68
C LEU A 16 26.21 -36.85 19.09
N SER A 17 26.17 -36.75 17.77
CA SER A 17 25.49 -35.65 17.09
C SER A 17 24.00 -35.79 17.39
N ALA A 18 23.50 -35.00 18.35
CA ALA A 18 22.08 -34.82 18.53
C ALA A 18 21.56 -34.11 17.28
N ALA A 19 21.02 -34.88 16.33
CA ALA A 19 20.19 -34.34 15.26
C ALA A 19 18.92 -33.81 15.92
N PHE A 20 18.93 -32.53 16.27
CA PHE A 20 17.69 -31.82 16.58
C PHE A 20 16.85 -31.85 15.30
N PRO A 21 15.62 -32.38 15.34
CA PRO A 21 14.72 -32.24 14.20
C PRO A 21 14.50 -30.74 14.01
N VAL A 22 14.99 -30.20 12.89
CA VAL A 22 14.58 -28.88 12.43
C VAL A 22 13.07 -29.01 12.19
N LEU A 23 12.25 -28.45 13.08
CA LEU A 23 10.81 -28.35 12.82
C LEU A 23 10.66 -27.60 11.50
N ALA A 24 9.82 -28.13 10.60
CA ALA A 24 9.49 -27.41 9.38
C ALA A 24 8.81 -26.09 9.78
N ALA A 25 9.27 -24.98 9.21
CA ALA A 25 8.70 -23.67 9.49
C ALA A 25 7.20 -23.64 9.14
N THR A 26 6.39 -23.03 10.01
CA THR A 26 4.96 -22.81 9.77
C THR A 26 4.81 -21.76 8.68
N LYS A 27 4.06 -22.10 7.62
CA LYS A 27 3.91 -21.21 6.46
C LYS A 27 2.67 -20.34 6.62
N VAL A 28 2.86 -19.03 6.73
CA VAL A 28 1.77 -18.07 6.84
C VAL A 28 1.58 -17.39 5.49
N THR A 29 0.46 -17.65 4.83
CA THR A 29 0.15 -17.08 3.51
C THR A 29 -0.48 -15.69 3.66
N VAL A 30 0.19 -14.68 3.09
CA VAL A 30 -0.21 -13.28 3.22
C VAL A 30 -0.56 -12.71 1.86
N PHE A 31 -1.83 -12.38 1.64
CA PHE A 31 -2.25 -11.65 0.45
C PHE A 31 -2.20 -10.16 0.73
N HIS A 32 -1.49 -9.40 -0.09
CA HIS A 32 -1.42 -7.95 0.09
C HIS A 32 -1.52 -7.20 -1.22
N ALA A 33 -2.00 -5.95 -1.15
CA ALA A 33 -2.05 -5.06 -2.28
C ALA A 33 -0.65 -4.80 -2.87
N GLY A 34 -0.56 -4.61 -4.19
CA GLY A 34 0.70 -4.34 -4.88
C GLY A 34 1.49 -3.16 -4.31
N SER A 35 0.82 -2.09 -3.89
CA SER A 35 1.45 -0.92 -3.27
C SER A 35 2.07 -1.19 -1.90
N LEU A 36 1.78 -2.34 -1.28
CA LEU A 36 2.37 -2.79 -0.03
C LEU A 36 3.58 -3.70 -0.25
N ALA A 37 3.99 -3.99 -1.48
CA ALA A 37 5.05 -4.97 -1.75
C ALA A 37 6.41 -4.62 -1.11
N ALA A 38 6.87 -3.38 -1.27
CA ALA A 38 8.12 -2.91 -0.66
C ALA A 38 8.09 -2.94 0.88
N PRO A 39 7.10 -2.33 1.57
CA PRO A 39 7.06 -2.37 3.03
C PRO A 39 6.84 -3.78 3.57
N MET A 40 6.00 -4.60 2.93
CA MET A 40 5.76 -5.97 3.39
C MET A 40 7.00 -6.86 3.24
N ALA A 41 7.87 -6.62 2.25
CA ALA A 41 9.15 -7.32 2.16
C ALA A 41 10.11 -6.94 3.30
N GLU A 42 10.15 -5.68 3.72
CA GLU A 42 10.94 -5.27 4.90
C GLU A 42 10.33 -5.83 6.19
N ILE A 43 9.00 -5.81 6.34
CA ILE A 43 8.28 -6.36 7.50
C ILE A 43 8.48 -7.88 7.63
N GLU A 44 8.37 -8.63 6.53
CA GLU A 44 8.67 -10.06 6.47
C GLU A 44 10.08 -10.35 7.00
N ALA A 45 11.09 -9.69 6.44
CA ALA A 45 12.47 -9.91 6.82
C ALA A 45 12.75 -9.58 8.31
N LEU A 46 12.08 -8.55 8.85
CA LEU A 46 12.18 -8.19 10.25
C LEU A 46 11.51 -9.24 11.16
N TYR A 47 10.32 -9.72 10.77
CA TYR A 47 9.57 -10.70 11.55
C TYR A 47 10.25 -12.06 11.57
N GLU A 48 10.64 -12.61 10.41
CA GLU A 48 11.29 -13.92 10.31
C GLU A 48 12.65 -13.98 11.02
N LYS A 49 13.34 -12.83 11.10
CA LYS A 49 14.58 -12.74 11.90
C LYS A 49 14.33 -12.96 13.39
N ALA A 50 13.16 -12.57 13.90
CA ALA A 50 12.74 -12.78 15.29
C ALA A 50 12.01 -14.13 15.49
N HIS A 51 11.42 -14.67 14.43
CA HIS A 51 10.60 -15.89 14.41
C HIS A 51 11.11 -16.89 13.36
N PRO A 52 12.26 -17.56 13.59
CA PRO A 52 12.90 -18.44 12.61
C PRO A 52 12.11 -19.73 12.30
N ASP A 53 11.06 -20.00 13.07
CA ASP A 53 10.11 -21.10 12.91
C ASP A 53 8.88 -20.72 12.07
N VAL A 54 8.81 -19.49 11.57
CA VAL A 54 7.74 -18.99 10.70
C VAL A 54 8.30 -18.59 9.34
N ASP A 55 7.58 -18.93 8.28
CA ASP A 55 7.88 -18.62 6.88
C ASP A 55 6.71 -17.83 6.28
N ILE A 56 6.89 -16.53 6.07
CA ILE A 56 5.88 -15.64 5.52
C ILE A 56 5.87 -15.77 4.00
N GLN A 57 4.74 -16.20 3.45
CA GLN A 57 4.56 -16.44 2.03
C GLN A 57 3.66 -15.35 1.44
N ARG A 58 4.28 -14.27 0.95
CA ARG A 58 3.56 -13.14 0.36
C ARG A 58 3.08 -13.42 -1.06
N GLU A 59 1.82 -13.09 -1.32
CA GLU A 59 1.25 -12.93 -2.66
C GLU A 59 0.77 -11.49 -2.86
N SER A 60 1.33 -10.85 -3.89
CA SER A 60 1.06 -9.45 -4.21
C SER A 60 0.12 -9.34 -5.40
N GLY A 61 -0.87 -8.44 -5.33
CA GLY A 61 -1.85 -8.27 -6.40
C GLY A 61 -2.80 -7.09 -6.21
N GLY A 62 -3.80 -6.97 -7.09
CA GLY A 62 -4.87 -6.00 -6.92
C GLY A 62 -5.80 -6.43 -5.78
N SER A 63 -6.11 -5.54 -4.84
CA SER A 63 -6.90 -5.88 -3.64
C SER A 63 -8.20 -6.61 -3.95
N ALA A 64 -8.97 -6.13 -4.94
CA ALA A 64 -10.23 -6.76 -5.33
C ALA A 64 -10.02 -8.16 -5.93
N ALA A 65 -8.97 -8.36 -6.73
CA ALA A 65 -8.66 -9.66 -7.32
C ALA A 65 -8.22 -10.67 -6.24
N LEU A 66 -7.41 -10.24 -5.27
CA LEU A 66 -7.00 -11.06 -4.13
C LEU A 66 -8.18 -11.38 -3.20
N ALA A 67 -9.05 -10.40 -2.92
CA ALA A 67 -10.27 -10.65 -2.16
C ALA A 67 -11.19 -11.66 -2.87
N ARG A 68 -11.35 -11.55 -4.19
CA ARG A 68 -12.07 -12.53 -5.03
C ARG A 68 -11.44 -13.92 -4.98
N LYS A 69 -10.11 -14.00 -4.97
CA LYS A 69 -9.39 -15.27 -4.79
C LYS A 69 -9.72 -15.92 -3.43
N ILE A 70 -9.85 -15.13 -2.37
CA ILE A 70 -10.23 -15.62 -1.04
C ILE A 70 -11.67 -16.16 -1.05
N ILE A 71 -12.64 -15.35 -1.45
CA ILE A 71 -14.07 -15.67 -1.30
C ILE A 71 -14.61 -16.61 -2.39
N ASP A 72 -14.19 -16.45 -3.65
CA ASP A 72 -14.78 -17.18 -4.78
C ASP A 72 -13.97 -18.42 -5.17
N LEU A 73 -12.64 -18.40 -4.98
CA LEU A 73 -11.74 -19.50 -5.38
C LEU A 73 -11.27 -20.36 -4.19
N GLY A 74 -11.66 -20.00 -2.96
CA GLY A 74 -11.23 -20.69 -1.74
C GLY A 74 -9.72 -20.61 -1.50
N GLY A 75 -9.07 -19.55 -1.99
CA GLY A 75 -7.63 -19.35 -1.82
C GLY A 75 -7.26 -19.35 -0.33
N GLN A 76 -6.34 -20.22 0.06
CA GLN A 76 -5.80 -20.26 1.41
C GLN A 76 -5.00 -18.98 1.66
N CYS A 77 -5.51 -18.15 2.56
CA CYS A 77 -4.92 -16.88 2.94
C CYS A 77 -5.15 -16.71 4.44
N ASP A 78 -4.06 -16.46 5.16
CA ASP A 78 -4.08 -16.32 6.60
C ASP A 78 -4.23 -14.86 7.02
N LEU A 79 -3.64 -13.95 6.24
CA LEU A 79 -3.70 -12.50 6.46
C LEU A 79 -3.91 -11.75 5.15
N PHE A 80 -4.89 -10.85 5.11
CA PHE A 80 -5.19 -10.01 3.96
C PHE A 80 -5.00 -8.52 4.26
N LEU A 81 -4.19 -7.84 3.45
CA LEU A 81 -3.98 -6.39 3.51
C LEU A 81 -4.42 -5.72 2.19
N SER A 82 -5.49 -4.95 2.26
CA SER A 82 -6.04 -4.23 1.11
C SER A 82 -5.54 -2.78 1.05
N ALA A 83 -5.29 -2.28 -0.16
CA ALA A 83 -5.10 -0.84 -0.45
C ALA A 83 -6.38 0.00 -0.44
N ASP A 84 -7.53 -0.64 -0.29
CA ASP A 84 -8.83 -0.01 -0.08
C ASP A 84 -9.58 -0.84 0.95
N TYR A 85 -9.70 -0.30 2.16
CA TYR A 85 -10.38 -0.99 3.25
C TYR A 85 -11.83 -1.37 2.92
N MET A 86 -12.51 -0.65 2.02
CA MET A 86 -13.87 -0.98 1.60
C MET A 86 -13.93 -2.27 0.78
N VAL A 87 -12.83 -2.76 0.22
CA VAL A 87 -12.78 -4.08 -0.42
C VAL A 87 -13.10 -5.19 0.59
N ILE A 88 -12.60 -5.07 1.83
CA ILE A 88 -12.91 -6.02 2.90
C ILE A 88 -14.41 -5.97 3.21
N GLU A 89 -14.97 -4.77 3.36
CA GLU A 89 -16.40 -4.58 3.65
C GLU A 89 -17.31 -5.08 2.53
N ARG A 90 -16.98 -4.76 1.28
CA ARG A 90 -17.82 -5.02 0.10
C ARG A 90 -17.74 -6.46 -0.38
N LEU A 91 -16.57 -7.10 -0.28
CA LEU A 91 -16.32 -8.42 -0.90
C LEU A 91 -16.11 -9.55 0.10
N LEU A 92 -15.58 -9.27 1.30
CA LEU A 92 -15.28 -10.32 2.27
C LEU A 92 -16.27 -10.37 3.43
N ARG A 93 -16.80 -9.23 3.90
CA ARG A 93 -17.72 -9.21 5.04
C ARG A 93 -19.17 -9.49 4.65
N PRO A 94 -19.93 -10.23 5.49
CA PRO A 94 -19.48 -11.01 6.64
C PRO A 94 -19.03 -12.45 6.27
N ALA A 95 -19.03 -12.80 4.99
CA ALA A 95 -18.92 -14.19 4.53
C ALA A 95 -17.55 -14.83 4.79
N ALA A 96 -16.46 -14.11 4.55
CA ALA A 96 -15.08 -14.55 4.71
C ALA A 96 -14.26 -13.72 5.71
N ALA A 97 -14.77 -12.61 6.24
CA ALA A 97 -14.10 -11.81 7.25
C ALA A 97 -15.09 -11.31 8.32
N ASP A 98 -14.65 -11.21 9.57
CA ASP A 98 -15.47 -10.69 10.68
C ASP A 98 -15.19 -9.23 11.00
N PHE A 99 -13.98 -8.76 10.75
CA PHE A 99 -13.50 -7.44 11.14
C PHE A 99 -12.63 -6.80 10.06
N ASN A 100 -12.33 -5.51 10.22
CA ASN A 100 -11.45 -4.74 9.36
C ASN A 100 -10.69 -3.72 10.22
N ILE A 101 -9.37 -3.72 10.15
CA ILE A 101 -8.50 -2.78 10.87
C ILE A 101 -7.87 -1.83 9.86
N LEU A 102 -8.15 -0.54 10.00
CA LEU A 102 -7.47 0.52 9.25
C LEU A 102 -6.13 0.80 9.93
N PHE A 103 -5.04 0.82 9.18
CA PHE A 103 -3.71 0.93 9.78
C PHE A 103 -2.85 2.05 9.19
N ALA A 104 -2.84 2.20 7.87
CA ALA A 104 -2.09 3.22 7.17
C ALA A 104 -2.97 3.85 6.07
N SER A 105 -2.56 5.00 5.56
CA SER A 105 -3.10 5.64 4.37
C SER A 105 -2.00 5.98 3.39
N ASN A 106 -2.40 6.29 2.17
CA ASN A 106 -1.57 6.96 1.20
C ASN A 106 -2.21 8.30 0.84
N GLU A 107 -1.45 9.18 0.19
CA GLU A 107 -1.94 10.48 -0.21
C GLU A 107 -1.41 10.83 -1.60
N LEU A 108 -2.24 11.53 -2.38
CA LEU A 108 -1.80 12.11 -3.63
C LEU A 108 -0.98 13.35 -3.33
N VAL A 109 0.18 13.42 -3.97
CA VAL A 109 1.10 14.55 -3.95
C VAL A 109 1.41 15.00 -5.37
N LEU A 110 2.04 16.16 -5.49
CA LEU A 110 2.62 16.61 -6.75
C LEU A 110 4.14 16.40 -6.70
N MET A 111 4.62 15.31 -7.29
CA MET A 111 6.02 14.92 -7.35
C MET A 111 6.79 15.79 -8.36
N TYR A 112 8.02 16.17 -8.01
CA TYR A 112 8.91 16.97 -8.84
C TYR A 112 10.39 16.74 -8.53
N SER A 113 11.27 17.24 -9.39
CA SER A 113 12.72 17.22 -9.19
C SER A 113 13.27 18.65 -8.99
N PRO A 114 14.50 18.82 -8.48
CA PRO A 114 15.12 20.14 -8.39
C PRO A 114 15.28 20.86 -9.75
N GLN A 115 15.21 20.13 -10.87
CA GLN A 115 15.30 20.67 -12.23
C GLN A 115 13.95 21.13 -12.77
N SER A 116 12.84 20.77 -12.11
CA SER A 116 11.49 21.17 -12.50
C SER A 116 11.36 22.70 -12.48
N LYS A 117 10.66 23.23 -13.49
CA LYS A 117 10.39 24.66 -13.57
C LYS A 117 9.63 25.15 -12.34
N TYR A 118 10.09 26.24 -11.72
CA TYR A 118 9.49 26.84 -10.52
C TYR A 118 9.55 25.95 -9.26
N ALA A 119 10.44 24.96 -9.21
CA ALA A 119 10.64 24.04 -8.09
C ALA A 119 10.95 24.73 -6.74
N ASP A 120 11.45 25.97 -6.78
CA ASP A 120 11.77 26.81 -5.62
C ASP A 120 10.62 27.72 -5.18
N GLN A 121 9.57 27.82 -5.98
CA GLN A 121 8.41 28.69 -5.76
C GLN A 121 7.13 27.90 -5.46
N ILE A 122 7.07 26.63 -5.87
CA ILE A 122 5.88 25.81 -5.74
C ILE A 122 5.65 25.35 -4.29
N ASP A 123 4.41 25.45 -3.83
CA ASP A 123 3.99 24.97 -2.52
C ASP A 123 2.51 24.52 -2.52
N GLY A 124 2.01 24.10 -1.35
CA GLY A 124 0.64 23.64 -1.18
C GLY A 124 -0.42 24.72 -1.44
N ALA A 125 -0.07 26.00 -1.47
CA ALA A 125 -1.00 27.10 -1.71
C ALA A 125 -1.08 27.50 -3.20
N ASN A 126 -0.02 27.28 -3.98
CA ASN A 126 0.06 27.79 -5.36
C ASN A 126 0.30 26.74 -6.46
N TRP A 127 0.43 25.46 -6.09
CA TRP A 127 0.79 24.39 -7.03
C TRP A 127 -0.09 24.37 -8.29
N TYR A 128 -1.39 24.59 -8.13
CA TYR A 128 -2.33 24.57 -9.25
C TYR A 128 -2.09 25.74 -10.22
N ASP A 129 -1.70 26.91 -9.74
CA ASP A 129 -1.35 28.05 -10.59
C ASP A 129 -0.02 27.81 -11.33
N ILE A 130 0.94 27.14 -10.69
CA ILE A 130 2.20 26.75 -11.33
C ILE A 130 1.94 25.74 -12.46
N LEU A 131 1.10 24.73 -12.23
CA LEU A 131 0.75 23.74 -13.25
C LEU A 131 0.07 24.34 -14.48
N MET A 132 -0.64 25.47 -14.33
CA MET A 132 -1.35 26.13 -15.42
C MET A 132 -0.47 27.09 -16.24
N LYS A 133 0.82 27.21 -15.95
CA LYS A 133 1.73 28.02 -16.77
C LYS A 133 2.02 27.34 -18.10
N ASP A 134 1.97 28.13 -19.18
CA ASP A 134 2.13 27.67 -20.57
C ASP A 134 3.45 26.93 -20.85
N ASP A 135 4.45 27.08 -19.98
CA ASP A 135 5.75 26.46 -20.13
C ASP A 135 5.99 25.29 -19.17
N VAL A 136 5.02 24.92 -18.32
CA VAL A 136 5.12 23.83 -17.34
C VAL A 136 4.54 22.54 -17.91
N ARG A 137 5.34 21.48 -17.94
CA ARG A 137 4.90 20.13 -18.32
C ARG A 137 4.50 19.39 -17.07
N TRP A 138 3.28 18.88 -17.05
CA TRP A 138 2.82 18.05 -15.94
C TRP A 138 2.02 16.85 -16.42
N GLY A 139 1.90 15.82 -15.58
CA GLY A 139 1.17 14.63 -15.97
C GLY A 139 0.51 13.86 -14.84
N HIS A 140 -0.36 12.95 -15.26
CA HIS A 140 -1.01 11.96 -14.41
C HIS A 140 -1.16 10.66 -15.23
N SER A 141 -1.38 9.54 -14.55
CA SER A 141 -1.60 8.28 -15.26
C SER A 141 -3.01 8.19 -15.84
N ASP A 142 -3.24 7.21 -16.70
CA ASP A 142 -4.50 7.02 -17.42
C ASP A 142 -5.63 6.70 -16.42
N PRO A 143 -6.68 7.53 -16.33
CA PRO A 143 -7.84 7.29 -15.46
C PRO A 143 -8.56 5.97 -15.72
N GLU A 144 -8.47 5.41 -16.93
CA GLU A 144 -9.08 4.12 -17.24
C GLU A 144 -8.21 2.96 -16.73
N ALA A 145 -6.88 3.10 -16.75
CA ALA A 145 -5.94 2.01 -16.48
C ALA A 145 -5.36 2.01 -15.05
N ASP A 146 -5.31 3.16 -14.37
CA ASP A 146 -4.58 3.34 -13.12
C ASP A 146 -5.36 4.18 -12.09
N PRO A 147 -5.52 3.68 -10.84
CA PRO A 147 -6.04 4.45 -9.72
C PRO A 147 -5.42 5.82 -9.49
N CYS A 148 -4.10 5.94 -9.65
CA CYS A 148 -3.45 7.24 -9.51
C CYS A 148 -4.00 8.25 -10.53
N GLY A 149 -4.34 7.79 -11.73
CA GLY A 149 -4.88 8.59 -12.82
C GLY A 149 -6.24 9.22 -12.50
N TYR A 150 -7.24 8.40 -12.15
CA TYR A 150 -8.56 8.96 -11.82
C TYR A 150 -8.53 9.73 -10.50
N ARG A 151 -7.67 9.36 -9.54
CA ARG A 151 -7.49 10.13 -8.30
C ARG A 151 -6.86 11.50 -8.54
N SER A 152 -5.95 11.62 -9.51
CA SER A 152 -5.41 12.92 -9.93
C SER A 152 -6.51 13.85 -10.43
N LEU A 153 -7.48 13.31 -11.19
CA LEU A 153 -8.64 14.08 -11.63
C LEU A 153 -9.55 14.47 -10.46
N MET A 154 -9.75 13.57 -9.48
CA MET A 154 -10.49 13.90 -8.26
C MET A 154 -9.82 15.02 -7.48
N VAL A 155 -8.49 14.97 -7.30
CA VAL A 155 -7.72 16.02 -6.62
C VAL A 155 -7.94 17.38 -7.30
N LEU A 156 -7.92 17.44 -8.64
CA LEU A 156 -8.20 18.68 -9.38
C LEU A 156 -9.63 19.20 -9.15
N GLN A 157 -10.64 18.32 -9.16
CA GLN A 157 -12.03 18.71 -8.86
C GLN A 157 -12.21 19.19 -7.41
N LEU A 158 -11.53 18.55 -6.45
CA LEU A 158 -11.55 18.94 -5.04
C LEU A 158 -10.79 20.25 -4.82
N ALA A 159 -9.66 20.44 -5.51
CA ALA A 159 -8.88 21.68 -5.47
C ALA A 159 -9.69 22.88 -5.95
N GLU A 160 -10.46 22.74 -7.03
CA GLU A 160 -11.36 23.79 -7.51
C GLU A 160 -12.31 24.28 -6.40
N LYS A 161 -12.90 23.35 -5.64
CA LYS A 161 -13.79 23.65 -4.53
C LYS A 161 -13.04 24.21 -3.33
N HIS A 162 -11.91 23.61 -2.97
CA HIS A 162 -11.13 23.96 -1.79
C HIS A 162 -10.52 25.36 -1.88
N TYR A 163 -9.94 25.71 -3.04
CA TYR A 163 -9.31 27.02 -3.26
C TYR A 163 -10.26 28.08 -3.84
N GLY A 164 -11.49 27.70 -4.22
CA GLY A 164 -12.41 28.59 -4.94
C GLY A 164 -11.91 28.95 -6.35
N ALA A 165 -11.06 28.11 -6.95
CA ALA A 165 -10.40 28.34 -8.22
C ALA A 165 -11.29 27.93 -9.41
N ALA A 166 -12.44 28.59 -9.57
CA ALA A 166 -13.46 28.23 -10.56
C ALA A 166 -12.88 27.90 -11.96
N GLY A 167 -13.29 26.76 -12.53
CA GLY A 167 -12.83 26.23 -13.82
C GLY A 167 -11.42 25.64 -13.83
N LEU A 168 -10.79 25.43 -12.67
CA LEU A 168 -9.46 24.81 -12.56
C LEU A 168 -9.44 23.44 -13.23
N TYR A 169 -10.46 22.60 -13.00
CA TYR A 169 -10.51 21.26 -13.56
C TYR A 169 -10.49 21.28 -15.09
N ASP A 170 -11.35 22.10 -15.70
CA ASP A 170 -11.44 22.22 -17.15
C ASP A 170 -10.17 22.80 -17.78
N ARG A 171 -9.58 23.83 -17.15
CA ARG A 171 -8.30 24.41 -17.59
C ARG A 171 -7.18 23.37 -17.53
N ALA A 172 -7.13 22.58 -16.46
CA ALA A 172 -6.13 21.53 -16.31
C ALA A 172 -6.28 20.47 -17.40
N LEU A 173 -7.50 20.00 -17.67
CA LEU A 173 -7.74 19.01 -18.72
C LEU A 173 -7.37 19.52 -20.13
N ALA A 174 -7.58 20.82 -20.37
CA ALA A 174 -7.27 21.49 -21.63
C ALA A 174 -5.80 21.95 -21.76
N HIS A 175 -4.99 21.84 -20.70
CA HIS A 175 -3.62 22.36 -20.69
C HIS A 175 -2.76 21.65 -21.76
N PRO A 176 -2.13 22.39 -22.70
CA PRO A 176 -1.47 21.80 -23.87
C PRO A 176 -0.24 20.96 -23.53
N LEU A 177 0.37 21.20 -22.37
CA LEU A 177 1.51 20.44 -21.87
C LEU A 177 1.13 19.40 -20.79
N ARG A 178 -0.17 19.13 -20.60
CA ARG A 178 -0.62 17.98 -19.81
C ARG A 178 -0.29 16.69 -20.55
N ALA A 179 0.36 15.74 -19.89
CA ALA A 179 0.59 14.41 -20.43
C ALA A 179 -0.15 13.33 -19.63
N VAL A 180 -0.66 12.33 -20.36
CA VAL A 180 -1.24 11.11 -19.79
C VAL A 180 -0.35 9.92 -20.14
N ARG A 181 -0.10 9.04 -19.18
CA ARG A 181 0.68 7.80 -19.37
C ARG A 181 -0.08 6.59 -18.85
N PRO A 182 0.14 5.38 -19.39
CA PRO A 182 -0.59 4.20 -18.93
C PRO A 182 -0.49 3.95 -17.42
N LYS A 183 0.68 4.18 -16.82
CA LYS A 183 0.92 3.97 -15.38
C LYS A 183 1.64 5.14 -14.74
N ALA A 184 1.40 5.38 -13.45
CA ALA A 184 2.03 6.48 -12.72
C ALA A 184 3.56 6.32 -12.64
N ILE A 185 4.06 5.09 -12.56
CA ILE A 185 5.50 4.78 -12.62
C ILE A 185 6.17 5.27 -13.92
N ASP A 186 5.44 5.38 -15.03
CA ASP A 186 6.00 5.91 -16.28
C ASP A 186 6.34 7.40 -16.16
N LEU A 187 5.63 8.13 -15.29
CA LEU A 187 5.86 9.55 -15.01
C LEU A 187 7.08 9.76 -14.12
N VAL A 188 7.38 8.81 -13.23
CA VAL A 188 8.59 8.84 -12.37
C VAL A 188 9.84 9.00 -13.24
N ALA A 189 10.00 8.16 -14.27
CA ALA A 189 11.13 8.26 -15.20
C ALA A 189 11.15 9.57 -16.00
N MET A 190 9.99 10.15 -16.30
CA MET A 190 9.92 11.44 -17.00
C MET A 190 10.31 12.62 -16.11
N VAL A 191 9.95 12.59 -14.82
CA VAL A 191 10.39 13.61 -13.84
C VAL A 191 11.89 13.46 -13.57
N GLU A 192 12.38 12.21 -13.47
CA GLU A 192 13.82 11.92 -13.30
C GLU A 192 14.68 12.49 -14.43
N SER A 193 14.24 12.29 -15.68
CA SER A 193 14.96 12.76 -16.87
C SER A 193 14.77 14.26 -17.16
N GLY A 194 13.92 14.98 -16.42
CA GLY A 194 13.54 16.36 -16.71
C GLY A 194 12.66 16.52 -17.96
N ALA A 195 12.13 15.42 -18.49
CA ALA A 195 11.13 15.43 -19.57
C ALA A 195 9.75 15.91 -19.08
N MET A 196 9.52 15.83 -17.77
CA MET A 196 8.32 16.30 -17.06
C MET A 196 8.75 17.19 -15.89
N ASP A 197 8.03 18.28 -15.64
CA ASP A 197 8.30 19.14 -14.49
C ASP A 197 7.56 18.62 -13.25
N TYR A 198 6.28 18.21 -13.39
CA TYR A 198 5.47 17.74 -12.27
C TYR A 198 4.65 16.49 -12.62
N ALA A 199 4.43 15.61 -11.65
CA ALA A 199 3.51 14.49 -11.83
C ALA A 199 2.68 14.26 -10.58
N PHE A 200 1.39 14.02 -10.75
CA PHE A 200 0.59 13.47 -9.67
C PHE A 200 1.04 12.05 -9.38
N GLU A 201 1.31 11.78 -8.11
CA GLU A 201 1.78 10.47 -7.66
C GLU A 201 1.45 10.28 -6.17
N TYR A 202 1.52 9.04 -5.69
CA TYR A 202 1.44 8.76 -4.25
C TYR A 202 2.71 9.21 -3.50
N ARG A 203 2.53 9.74 -2.29
CA ARG A 203 3.65 10.14 -1.41
C ARG A 203 4.64 9.00 -1.19
N SER A 204 4.16 7.77 -1.04
CA SER A 204 5.00 6.60 -0.86
C SER A 204 5.97 6.39 -2.03
N VAL A 205 5.50 6.57 -3.27
CA VAL A 205 6.33 6.40 -4.47
C VAL A 205 7.34 7.55 -4.57
N ALA A 206 6.92 8.79 -4.31
CA ALA A 206 7.85 9.93 -4.29
C ALA A 206 9.00 9.72 -3.29
N ILE A 207 8.70 9.23 -2.08
CA ILE A 207 9.72 8.92 -1.06
C ILE A 207 10.60 7.75 -1.47
N GLN A 208 10.02 6.65 -1.96
CA GLN A 208 10.77 5.45 -2.38
C GLN A 208 11.77 5.74 -3.51
N HIS A 209 11.47 6.74 -4.36
CA HIS A 209 12.34 7.17 -5.45
C HIS A 209 13.14 8.45 -5.14
N GLY A 210 13.07 8.98 -3.91
CA GLY A 210 13.87 10.13 -3.48
C GLY A 210 13.50 11.47 -4.14
N PHE A 211 12.27 11.60 -4.64
CA PHE A 211 11.79 12.85 -5.23
C PHE A 211 11.34 13.85 -4.18
N LYS A 212 11.35 15.13 -4.56
CA LYS A 212 10.61 16.16 -3.84
C LYS A 212 9.14 16.07 -4.22
N PHE A 213 8.28 16.56 -3.35
CA PHE A 213 6.85 16.63 -3.63
C PHE A 213 6.21 17.78 -2.88
N VAL A 214 5.14 18.31 -3.47
CA VAL A 214 4.25 19.24 -2.78
C VAL A 214 3.24 18.41 -1.99
N GLU A 215 3.18 18.64 -0.68
CA GLU A 215 2.10 18.14 0.16
C GLU A 215 0.82 18.91 -0.19
N LEU A 216 -0.21 18.16 -0.59
CA LEU A 216 -1.53 18.70 -0.89
C LEU A 216 -2.37 18.71 0.40
N PRO A 217 -3.27 19.68 0.60
CA PRO A 217 -4.12 19.71 1.79
C PRO A 217 -4.93 18.43 1.99
N ASP A 218 -5.17 18.09 3.24
CA ASP A 218 -5.96 16.92 3.65
C ASP A 218 -7.37 16.93 3.07
N ALA A 219 -7.92 18.11 2.82
CA ALA A 219 -9.21 18.25 2.15
C ALA A 219 -9.22 17.72 0.71
N ILE A 220 -8.06 17.55 0.05
CA ILE A 220 -8.00 17.18 -1.38
C ILE A 220 -7.11 15.97 -1.68
N ASN A 221 -6.14 15.64 -0.82
CA ASN A 221 -5.11 14.61 -1.08
C ASN A 221 -5.59 13.16 -0.94
N LEU A 222 -6.84 12.96 -0.54
CA LEU A 222 -7.52 11.67 -0.38
C LEU A 222 -6.98 10.80 0.79
N LYS A 223 -6.26 11.34 1.77
CA LYS A 223 -5.67 10.50 2.83
C LYS A 223 -6.55 10.35 4.07
N GLU A 224 -7.41 11.32 4.37
CA GLU A 224 -8.10 11.42 5.65
C GLU A 224 -9.48 10.74 5.61
N PRO A 225 -9.73 9.70 6.44
CA PRO A 225 -11.03 9.05 6.52
C PRO A 225 -12.18 10.03 6.81
N ASP A 226 -11.94 11.03 7.65
CA ASP A 226 -12.96 11.99 8.11
C ASP A 226 -13.39 12.97 7.01
N GLN A 227 -12.66 13.02 5.89
CA GLN A 227 -12.96 13.83 4.70
C GLN A 227 -13.76 13.04 3.64
N ALA A 228 -14.17 11.80 3.93
CA ALA A 228 -14.81 10.90 2.95
C ALA A 228 -16.01 11.55 2.23
N ASP A 229 -16.88 12.27 2.96
CA ASP A 229 -18.05 12.92 2.37
C ASP A 229 -17.65 14.03 1.38
N PHE A 230 -16.60 14.80 1.71
CA PHE A 230 -16.09 15.83 0.81
C PHE A 230 -15.39 15.21 -0.42
N TYR A 231 -14.57 14.17 -0.22
CA TYR A 231 -13.94 13.43 -1.31
C TYR A 231 -14.98 12.84 -2.28
N ALA A 232 -16.09 12.32 -1.75
CA ALA A 232 -17.17 11.74 -2.54
C ALA A 232 -17.91 12.75 -3.45
N THR A 233 -17.67 14.06 -3.25
CA THR A 233 -18.17 15.10 -4.15
C THR A 233 -17.37 15.20 -5.45
N ALA A 234 -16.18 14.61 -5.53
CA ALA A 234 -15.45 14.45 -6.78
C ALA A 234 -15.84 13.12 -7.43
N VAL A 235 -16.18 13.17 -8.71
CA VAL A 235 -16.69 12.02 -9.46
C VAL A 235 -16.01 11.95 -10.81
N VAL A 236 -15.46 10.78 -11.12
CA VAL A 236 -14.84 10.49 -12.42
C VAL A 236 -15.66 9.39 -13.09
N GLU A 237 -16.14 9.68 -14.29
CA GLU A 237 -16.77 8.67 -15.14
C GLU A 237 -15.70 7.79 -15.77
N ARG A 238 -15.87 6.46 -15.68
CA ARG A 238 -14.97 5.47 -16.25
C ARG A 238 -15.73 4.40 -17.03
N SER A 239 -15.03 3.61 -17.82
CA SER A 239 -15.61 2.45 -18.51
C SER A 239 -16.08 1.40 -17.49
N GLY A 240 -17.29 0.89 -17.69
CA GLY A 240 -17.84 -0.21 -16.89
C GLY A 240 -17.37 -1.58 -17.37
N ALA A 241 -17.84 -2.63 -16.70
CA ALA A 241 -17.43 -4.01 -16.98
C ALA A 241 -17.85 -4.49 -18.38
N GLU A 242 -18.95 -3.95 -18.92
CA GLU A 242 -19.43 -4.27 -20.26
C GLU A 242 -19.08 -3.15 -21.26
N PRO A 243 -18.70 -3.48 -22.51
CA PRO A 243 -18.40 -2.48 -23.53
C PRO A 243 -19.54 -1.47 -23.71
N GLY A 244 -19.19 -0.18 -23.64
CA GLY A 244 -20.15 0.92 -23.77
C GLY A 244 -20.88 1.32 -22.48
N THR A 245 -20.71 0.56 -21.38
CA THR A 245 -21.23 0.98 -20.07
C THR A 245 -20.29 1.96 -19.38
N LYS A 246 -20.86 2.80 -18.52
CA LYS A 246 -20.13 3.78 -17.72
C LYS A 246 -20.37 3.54 -16.24
N ILE A 247 -19.34 3.76 -15.44
CA ILE A 247 -19.42 3.75 -13.97
C ILE A 247 -19.00 5.11 -13.43
N LEU A 248 -19.68 5.56 -12.39
CA LEU A 248 -19.31 6.76 -11.65
C LEU A 248 -18.44 6.35 -10.48
N THR A 249 -17.17 6.71 -10.54
CA THR A 249 -16.21 6.46 -9.45
C THR A 249 -16.15 7.71 -8.58
N LYS A 250 -16.59 7.61 -7.33
CA LYS A 250 -16.51 8.69 -6.36
C LYS A 250 -15.14 8.71 -5.67
N GLY A 251 -14.70 9.88 -5.23
CA GLY A 251 -13.52 10.00 -4.38
C GLY A 251 -13.75 9.30 -3.04
N GLU A 252 -12.77 8.51 -2.62
CA GLU A 252 -12.76 7.78 -1.36
C GLU A 252 -11.36 7.89 -0.73
N PRO A 253 -11.24 7.87 0.61
CA PRO A 253 -9.94 7.86 1.27
C PRO A 253 -9.06 6.68 0.83
N VAL A 254 -7.79 6.92 0.56
CA VAL A 254 -6.79 5.91 0.20
C VAL A 254 -6.25 5.27 1.48
N VAL A 255 -7.08 4.48 2.13
CA VAL A 255 -6.79 3.88 3.45
C VAL A 255 -6.66 2.37 3.31
N TYR A 256 -5.57 1.86 3.86
CA TYR A 256 -5.28 0.45 3.90
C TYR A 256 -6.04 -0.24 5.02
N GLY A 257 -6.60 -1.41 4.71
CA GLY A 257 -7.33 -2.26 5.66
C GLY A 257 -6.67 -3.62 5.81
N LEU A 258 -6.75 -4.19 7.00
CA LEU A 258 -6.21 -5.51 7.35
C LEU A 258 -7.31 -6.39 7.96
N THR A 259 -7.37 -7.66 7.56
CA THR A 259 -8.24 -8.67 8.17
C THR A 259 -7.63 -10.06 8.11
N LEU A 260 -8.14 -10.98 8.93
CA LEU A 260 -7.84 -12.40 8.86
C LEU A 260 -9.05 -13.13 8.27
N PRO A 261 -8.93 -13.80 7.11
CA PRO A 261 -10.00 -14.61 6.57
C PRO A 261 -10.47 -15.68 7.57
N LYS A 262 -11.78 -15.96 7.62
CA LYS A 262 -12.37 -16.99 8.49
C LYS A 262 -11.78 -18.38 8.29
N GLY A 263 -11.38 -18.68 7.06
CA GLY A 263 -10.78 -19.95 6.66
C GLY A 263 -9.25 -19.99 6.75
N ALA A 264 -8.60 -19.03 7.44
CA ALA A 264 -7.16 -18.99 7.65
C ALA A 264 -6.64 -20.30 8.30
N PRO A 265 -5.86 -21.15 7.59
CA PRO A 265 -5.32 -22.39 8.16
C PRO A 265 -4.38 -22.15 9.35
N GLU A 266 -3.52 -21.14 9.29
CA GLU A 266 -2.50 -20.83 10.30
C GLU A 266 -2.89 -19.60 11.13
N ARG A 267 -4.12 -19.61 11.66
CA ARG A 267 -4.72 -18.44 12.30
C ARG A 267 -3.89 -17.84 13.43
N ASN A 268 -3.32 -18.65 14.32
CA ASN A 268 -2.55 -18.15 15.46
C ASN A 268 -1.27 -17.42 15.02
N GLU A 269 -0.57 -17.96 14.02
CA GLU A 269 0.64 -17.33 13.48
C GLU A 269 0.30 -16.08 12.68
N ALA A 270 -0.82 -16.07 11.96
CA ALA A 270 -1.30 -14.88 11.28
C ALA A 270 -1.77 -13.78 12.23
N GLU A 271 -2.38 -14.12 13.38
CA GLU A 271 -2.69 -13.14 14.42
C GLU A 271 -1.42 -12.53 15.01
N SER A 272 -0.37 -13.34 15.23
CA SER A 272 0.93 -12.87 15.72
C SER A 272 1.63 -11.96 14.69
N PHE A 273 1.63 -12.36 13.42
CA PHE A 273 2.19 -11.54 12.34
C PHE A 273 1.38 -10.25 12.14
N ALA A 274 0.05 -10.31 12.17
CA ALA A 274 -0.80 -9.13 12.13
C ALA A 274 -0.53 -8.17 13.29
N ALA A 275 -0.31 -8.68 14.51
CA ALA A 275 0.07 -7.87 15.65
C ALA A 275 1.40 -7.15 15.41
N PHE A 276 2.39 -7.83 14.82
CA PHE A 276 3.66 -7.20 14.44
C PHE A 276 3.51 -6.15 13.34
N VAL A 277 2.70 -6.42 12.31
CA VAL A 277 2.37 -5.45 11.24
C VAL A 277 1.75 -4.18 11.83
N LEU A 278 0.89 -4.32 12.84
CA LEU A 278 0.17 -3.22 13.50
C LEU A 278 0.93 -2.60 14.69
N ALA A 279 2.11 -3.11 15.05
CA ALA A 279 2.90 -2.59 16.16
C ALA A 279 3.56 -1.24 15.78
N PRO A 280 3.53 -0.22 16.67
CA PRO A 280 4.17 1.08 16.43
C PRO A 280 5.66 1.01 16.14
N ASP A 281 6.38 0.09 16.78
CA ASP A 281 7.81 -0.18 16.60
C ASP A 281 8.11 -1.34 15.64
N GLY A 282 7.06 -1.92 15.05
CA GLY A 282 7.12 -2.97 14.03
C GLY A 282 6.71 -2.45 12.65
N GLY A 283 5.66 -3.04 12.08
CA GLY A 283 5.25 -2.74 10.71
C GLY A 283 4.79 -1.31 10.47
N LEU A 284 4.18 -0.64 11.45
CA LEU A 284 3.76 0.75 11.29
C LEU A 284 4.95 1.70 11.10
N ALA A 285 6.07 1.46 11.79
CA ALA A 285 7.29 2.24 11.56
C ALA A 285 7.84 2.06 10.14
N VAL A 286 7.73 0.86 9.57
CA VAL A 286 8.13 0.60 8.17
C VAL A 286 7.24 1.34 7.19
N PHE A 287 5.91 1.30 7.38
CA PHE A 287 4.97 2.04 6.53
C PHE A 287 5.25 3.55 6.57
N GLU A 288 5.43 4.12 7.76
CA GLU A 288 5.72 5.55 7.93
C GLU A 288 7.03 5.95 7.25
N LYS A 289 8.10 5.18 7.47
CA LYS A 289 9.40 5.34 6.80
C LYS A 289 9.28 5.30 5.28
N MET A 290 8.39 4.45 4.74
CA MET A 290 8.15 4.30 3.30
C MET A 290 7.08 5.26 2.75
N GLY A 291 6.66 6.24 3.55
CA GLY A 291 5.82 7.35 3.09
C GLY A 291 4.32 7.13 3.19
N GLN A 292 3.88 6.06 3.85
CA GLN A 292 2.46 5.79 4.12
C GLN A 292 2.11 6.29 5.52
N ALA A 293 1.21 7.27 5.61
CA ALA A 293 0.84 7.88 6.87
C ALA A 293 0.06 6.89 7.76
N ILE A 294 0.22 6.99 9.09
CA ILE A 294 -0.43 6.07 10.03
C ILE A 294 -1.75 6.67 10.48
N VAL A 295 -2.86 6.01 10.15
CA VAL A 295 -4.23 6.44 10.49
C VAL A 295 -4.94 5.49 11.48
N GLY A 296 -4.18 4.59 12.09
CA GLY A 296 -4.66 3.58 13.02
C GLY A 296 -3.56 3.04 13.97
N PRO A 297 -3.67 1.78 14.42
CA PRO A 297 -4.68 0.80 14.04
C PRO A 297 -6.04 1.14 14.67
N LYS A 298 -7.12 1.09 13.89
CA LYS A 298 -8.49 1.32 14.38
C LYS A 298 -9.47 0.34 13.74
N SER A 299 -10.44 -0.16 14.51
CA SER A 299 -11.51 -1.00 13.96
C SER A 299 -12.44 -0.16 13.08
N TYR A 300 -12.82 -0.70 11.93
CA TYR A 300 -13.82 -0.11 11.05
C TYR A 300 -15.10 -0.93 11.05
N ALA A 301 -16.25 -0.24 11.15
CA ALA A 301 -17.59 -0.84 11.10
C ALA A 301 -17.80 -2.03 12.07
N GLY A 302 -17.11 -2.04 13.22
CA GLY A 302 -17.20 -3.08 14.24
C GLY A 302 -16.75 -4.48 13.76
N GLY A 303 -17.11 -5.51 14.52
CA GLY A 303 -16.78 -6.90 14.23
C GLY A 303 -15.91 -7.56 15.30
N ASP A 304 -15.73 -8.88 15.17
CA ASP A 304 -15.00 -9.69 16.15
C ASP A 304 -13.49 -9.66 15.89
N VAL A 305 -12.86 -8.57 16.30
CA VAL A 305 -11.38 -8.45 16.30
C VAL A 305 -10.80 -9.39 17.38
N PRO A 306 -9.77 -10.21 17.08
CA PRO A 306 -9.09 -11.02 18.09
C PRO A 306 -8.54 -10.18 19.25
N GLU A 307 -8.55 -10.72 20.48
CA GLU A 307 -8.09 -10.01 21.68
C GLU A 307 -6.62 -9.54 21.58
N SER A 308 -5.78 -10.34 20.93
CA SER A 308 -4.38 -10.01 20.62
C SER A 308 -4.24 -8.70 19.82
N LEU A 309 -5.17 -8.45 18.89
CA LEU A 309 -5.18 -7.25 18.05
C LEU A 309 -5.96 -6.10 18.69
N LYS A 310 -7.00 -6.38 19.49
CA LYS A 310 -7.76 -5.35 20.22
C LYS A 310 -6.88 -4.50 21.12
N ALA A 311 -5.86 -5.10 21.74
CA ALA A 311 -4.91 -4.40 22.61
C ALA A 311 -4.10 -3.30 21.89
N LEU A 312 -4.04 -3.34 20.56
CA LEU A 312 -3.31 -2.37 19.74
C LEU A 312 -4.18 -1.22 19.25
N LEU A 313 -5.52 -1.38 19.25
CA LEU A 313 -6.44 -0.41 18.65
C LEU A 313 -6.46 0.91 19.45
N LYS A 314 -6.55 2.02 18.71
CA LYS A 314 -6.66 3.39 19.25
C LYS A 314 -8.09 3.93 19.16
#